data_AF-A0A836TCE4-F1
#
_entry.id   AF-A0A836TCE4-F1
#
_cell.length_a   1.000
_cell.length_b   1.000
_cell.length_c   1.000
_cell.angle_alpha   90.00
_cell.angle_beta   90.00
_cell.angle_gamma   90.00
#
_symmetry.space_group_name_H-M   'P 1'
#
loop_
_entity.id
_entity.type
_entity.pdbx_description
1 polymer ?
#
loop_
_entity_poly.entity_id
_entity_poly.type
_entity_poly.pdbx_seq_one_letter_code
_entity_poly.pdbx_strand_id
1 'polypeptide(L)'
;MEKQDKQEKEIKRELSQFDKIFIAELIQDIPLWLSIVMGLYKSLQNEYIYFLSLIIGGLASIYIIQKIKEGVYSPGTIAENPNEVFTFTIYTFAILIVLIIGSWKEILYMESYTWIYLIVFSALELIFYLKQINKKE
;
A
#
# COMPACT_ATOMS: atom_id res chain seq x y z
N MET A 1 -17.27 -36.96 -1.55
CA MET A 1 -16.44 -36.42 -0.45
C MET A 1 -15.04 -36.01 -0.93
N GLU A 2 -14.23 -36.90 -1.54
CA GLU A 2 -12.87 -36.56 -2.03
C GLU A 2 -12.79 -35.42 -3.09
N LYS A 3 -13.84 -35.23 -3.90
CA LYS A 3 -13.91 -34.15 -4.91
C LYS A 3 -14.23 -32.77 -4.31
N GLN A 4 -14.99 -32.72 -3.22
CA GLN A 4 -15.29 -31.47 -2.50
C GLN A 4 -14.08 -31.03 -1.68
N ASP A 5 -13.34 -31.96 -1.07
CA ASP A 5 -12.09 -31.67 -0.35
C ASP A 5 -10.94 -31.19 -1.25
N LYS A 6 -10.95 -31.51 -2.55
CA LYS A 6 -10.00 -30.96 -3.55
C LYS A 6 -10.42 -29.58 -4.06
N GLN A 7 -11.71 -29.36 -4.28
CA GLN A 7 -12.23 -28.04 -4.66
C GLN A 7 -12.05 -27.00 -3.54
N GLU A 8 -12.31 -27.33 -2.28
CA GLU A 8 -12.03 -26.42 -1.15
C GLU A 8 -10.53 -26.18 -0.93
N LYS A 9 -9.67 -27.16 -1.25
CA LYS A 9 -8.21 -27.01 -1.19
C LYS A 9 -7.63 -26.19 -2.34
N GLU A 10 -8.29 -26.11 -3.50
CA GLU A 10 -7.95 -25.14 -4.56
C GLU A 10 -8.45 -23.73 -4.24
N ILE A 11 -9.63 -23.61 -3.62
CA ILE A 11 -10.22 -22.33 -3.18
C ILE A 11 -9.42 -21.68 -2.03
N LYS A 12 -8.65 -22.46 -1.25
CA LYS A 12 -7.82 -21.97 -0.11
C LYS A 12 -6.33 -21.75 -0.41
N ARG A 13 -5.78 -22.13 -1.57
CA ARG A 13 -4.31 -22.22 -1.74
C ARG A 13 -3.65 -21.06 -2.46
N GLU A 14 -4.39 -20.16 -3.09
CA GLU A 14 -3.79 -18.99 -3.75
C GLU A 14 -4.57 -17.74 -3.38
N LEU A 15 -3.96 -16.85 -2.58
CA LEU A 15 -4.35 -15.45 -2.55
C LEU A 15 -4.51 -14.97 -4.00
N SER A 16 -5.66 -14.37 -4.32
CA SER A 16 -5.88 -13.79 -5.63
C SER A 16 -4.75 -12.79 -5.91
N GLN A 17 -4.38 -12.58 -7.17
CA GLN A 17 -3.34 -11.58 -7.49
C GLN A 17 -3.72 -10.20 -6.94
N PHE A 18 -5.02 -9.90 -6.88
CA PHE A 18 -5.56 -8.70 -6.27
C PHE A 18 -5.32 -8.65 -4.76
N ASP A 19 -5.54 -9.75 -4.02
CA ASP A 19 -5.29 -9.81 -2.58
C ASP A 19 -3.81 -9.55 -2.26
N LYS A 20 -2.90 -10.06 -3.12
CA LYS A 20 -1.46 -9.81 -2.98
C LYS A 20 -1.10 -8.34 -3.20
N ILE A 21 -1.77 -7.68 -4.15
CA ILE A 21 -1.61 -6.24 -4.39
C ILE A 21 -2.16 -5.46 -3.19
N PHE A 22 -3.34 -5.80 -2.70
CA PHE A 22 -3.94 -5.18 -1.52
C PHE A 22 -3.04 -5.31 -0.28
N ILE A 23 -2.48 -6.50 -0.02
CA ILE A 23 -1.51 -6.69 1.06
C ILE A 23 -0.26 -5.82 0.84
N ALA A 24 0.21 -5.70 -0.40
CA ALA A 24 1.34 -4.83 -0.70
C ALA A 24 1.03 -3.36 -0.42
N GLU A 25 -0.19 -2.88 -0.71
CA GLU A 25 -0.61 -1.52 -0.36
C GLU A 25 -0.61 -1.30 1.17
N LEU A 26 -1.07 -2.29 1.94
CA LEU A 26 -0.97 -2.22 3.41
C LEU A 26 0.48 -2.22 3.92
N ILE A 27 1.37 -2.98 3.28
CA ILE A 27 2.81 -3.01 3.62
C ILE A 27 3.49 -1.70 3.25
N GLN A 28 3.11 -1.09 2.12
CA GLN A 28 3.59 0.21 1.68
C GLN A 28 3.32 1.30 2.72
N ASP A 29 2.23 1.18 3.49
CA ASP A 29 1.85 2.14 4.52
C ASP A 29 2.52 1.94 5.89
N ILE A 30 3.31 0.87 6.08
CA ILE A 30 4.01 0.62 7.36
C ILE A 30 4.83 1.83 7.83
N PRO A 31 5.60 2.54 6.98
CA PRO A 31 6.32 3.75 7.39
C PRO A 31 5.39 4.84 7.94
N LEU A 32 4.21 5.02 7.34
CA LEU A 32 3.22 6.00 7.79
C LEU A 32 2.66 5.63 9.17
N TRP A 33 2.32 4.36 9.36
CA TRP A 33 1.87 3.85 10.66
C TRP A 33 2.93 4.01 11.75
N LEU A 34 4.19 3.67 11.45
CA LEU A 34 5.28 3.88 12.41
C LEU A 34 5.51 5.35 12.69
N SER A 35 5.36 6.22 11.70
CA SER A 35 5.44 7.67 11.89
C SER A 35 4.41 8.17 12.90
N ILE A 36 3.17 7.67 12.80
CA ILE A 36 2.09 7.99 13.75
C ILE A 36 2.42 7.44 15.15
N VAL A 37 2.78 6.15 15.25
CA VAL A 37 3.03 5.48 16.54
C VAL A 37 4.23 6.09 17.26
N MET A 38 5.36 6.28 16.58
CA MET A 38 6.57 6.89 17.15
C MET A 38 6.38 8.39 17.43
N GLY A 39 5.46 9.03 16.72
CA GLY A 39 5.02 10.39 16.98
C GLY A 39 4.25 10.52 18.30
N LEU A 40 3.28 9.64 18.52
CA LEU A 40 2.46 9.59 19.74
C LEU A 40 3.25 9.10 20.96
N TYR A 41 4.15 8.14 20.77
CA TYR A 41 4.93 7.50 21.83
C TYR A 41 6.42 7.73 21.62
N LYS A 42 6.93 8.88 22.10
CA LYS A 42 8.34 9.27 21.93
C LYS A 42 9.34 8.23 22.47
N SER A 43 8.96 7.44 23.47
CA SER A 43 9.80 6.35 24.00
C SER A 43 10.05 5.20 23.02
N LEU A 44 9.25 5.11 21.94
CA LEU A 44 9.38 4.10 20.89
C LEU A 44 10.16 4.61 19.66
N GLN A 45 10.60 5.87 19.67
CA GLN A 45 11.35 6.45 18.55
C GLN A 45 12.67 5.70 18.35
N ASN A 46 12.85 5.18 17.14
CA ASN A 46 14.05 4.46 16.76
C ASN A 46 14.29 4.63 15.25
N GLU A 47 15.35 5.37 14.92
CA GLU A 47 15.70 5.72 13.55
C GLU A 47 15.99 4.48 12.69
N TYR A 48 16.64 3.45 13.23
CA TYR A 48 16.95 2.22 12.49
C TYR A 48 15.69 1.43 12.15
N ILE A 49 14.75 1.33 13.09
CA ILE A 49 13.45 0.66 12.86
C ILE A 49 12.65 1.44 11.82
N TYR A 50 12.64 2.77 11.93
CA TYR A 50 11.94 3.63 10.98
C TYR A 50 12.56 3.54 9.57
N PHE A 51 13.88 3.58 9.45
CA PHE A 51 14.58 3.41 8.18
C PHE A 51 14.34 2.03 7.56
N LEU A 52 14.37 0.96 8.36
CA LEU A 52 14.05 -0.39 7.90
C LEU A 52 12.62 -0.46 7.36
N SER A 53 11.68 0.25 8.00
CA SER A 53 10.30 0.32 7.53
C SER A 53 10.19 0.96 6.16
N LEU A 54 10.99 1.99 5.86
CA LEU A 54 11.01 2.62 4.53
C LEU A 54 11.55 1.67 3.46
N ILE A 55 12.50 0.80 3.80
CA ILE A 55 12.95 -0.26 2.89
C ILE A 55 11.80 -1.23 2.60
N ILE A 56 11.09 -1.68 3.64
CA ILE A 56 9.94 -2.58 3.51
C ILE A 56 8.85 -1.95 2.65
N GLY A 57 8.46 -0.70 2.95
CA GLY A 57 7.47 0.05 2.18
C GLY A 57 7.93 0.30 0.75
N GLY A 58 9.21 0.58 0.52
CA GLY A 58 9.79 0.76 -0.81
C GLY A 58 9.75 -0.51 -1.65
N LEU A 59 10.05 -1.68 -1.07
CA LEU A 59 9.92 -2.95 -1.77
C LEU A 59 8.47 -3.24 -2.15
N ALA A 60 7.52 -2.90 -1.28
CA ALA A 60 6.10 -3.01 -1.58
C ALA A 60 5.67 -2.08 -2.72
N SER A 61 6.09 -0.81 -2.72
CA SER A 61 5.83 0.12 -3.82
C SER A 61 6.44 -0.37 -5.14
N ILE A 62 7.67 -0.91 -5.14
CA ILE A 62 8.29 -1.49 -6.33
C ILE A 62 7.45 -2.64 -6.88
N TYR A 63 6.96 -3.52 -6.00
CA TYR A 63 6.08 -4.63 -6.38
C TYR A 63 4.77 -4.13 -6.99
N ILE A 64 4.13 -3.12 -6.39
CA ILE A 64 2.89 -2.51 -6.92
C ILE A 64 3.14 -1.91 -8.31
N ILE A 65 4.20 -1.11 -8.46
CA ILE A 65 4.61 -0.53 -9.76
C ILE A 65 4.84 -1.62 -10.80
N GLN A 66 5.48 -2.73 -10.42
CA GLN A 66 5.67 -3.86 -11.31
C GLN A 66 4.31 -4.45 -11.75
N LYS A 67 3.37 -4.64 -10.83
CA LYS A 67 2.02 -5.16 -11.14
C LYS A 67 1.21 -4.21 -12.02
N ILE A 68 1.38 -2.89 -11.86
CA ILE A 68 0.80 -1.88 -12.76
C ILE A 68 1.39 -2.05 -14.17
N LYS A 69 2.72 -2.15 -14.29
CA LYS A 69 3.41 -2.31 -15.58
C LYS A 69 3.06 -3.62 -16.29
N GLU A 70 2.82 -4.69 -15.55
CA GLU A 70 2.35 -5.98 -16.07
C GLU A 70 0.87 -5.94 -16.47
N GLY A 71 0.13 -4.88 -16.12
CA GLY A 71 -1.30 -4.75 -16.37
C GLY A 71 -2.18 -5.59 -15.45
N VAL A 72 -1.58 -6.28 -14.47
CA VAL A 72 -2.27 -7.07 -13.43
C VAL A 72 -2.98 -6.14 -12.45
N TYR A 73 -2.36 -5.01 -12.12
CA TYR A 73 -3.03 -3.94 -11.40
C TYR A 73 -3.45 -2.84 -12.38
N SER A 74 -4.74 -2.80 -12.73
CA SER A 74 -5.26 -1.91 -13.76
C SER A 74 -6.68 -1.45 -13.44
N PRO A 75 -7.21 -0.41 -14.13
CA PRO A 75 -8.58 0.06 -13.90
C PRO A 75 -9.65 -1.04 -14.02
N GLY A 76 -9.46 -1.98 -14.94
CA GLY A 76 -10.38 -3.12 -15.11
C GLY A 76 -10.37 -4.04 -13.90
N THR A 77 -9.17 -4.40 -13.41
CA THR A 77 -9.01 -5.25 -12.22
C THR A 77 -9.55 -4.59 -10.96
N ILE A 78 -9.42 -3.26 -10.86
CA ILE A 78 -10.03 -2.46 -9.78
C ILE A 78 -11.56 -2.51 -9.88
N ALA A 79 -12.12 -2.35 -11.07
CA ALA A 79 -13.57 -2.41 -11.29
C ALA A 79 -14.15 -3.82 -11.00
N GLU A 80 -13.36 -4.87 -11.21
CA GLU A 80 -13.74 -6.26 -10.90
C GLU A 80 -13.74 -6.58 -9.40
N ASN A 81 -13.08 -5.77 -8.56
CA ASN A 81 -12.95 -5.98 -7.10
C ASN A 81 -13.49 -4.77 -6.30
N PRO A 82 -14.77 -4.40 -6.45
CA PRO A 82 -15.30 -3.14 -5.92
C PRO A 82 -15.37 -3.09 -4.39
N ASN A 83 -15.54 -4.22 -3.71
CA ASN A 83 -15.67 -4.27 -2.25
C ASN A 83 -14.34 -3.98 -1.54
N GLU A 84 -13.26 -4.56 -2.07
CA GLU A 84 -11.91 -4.39 -1.58
C GLU A 84 -11.44 -2.96 -1.84
N VAL A 85 -11.70 -2.45 -3.04
CA VAL A 85 -11.40 -1.05 -3.40
C VAL A 85 -12.15 -0.07 -2.51
N PHE A 86 -13.43 -0.31 -2.22
CA PHE A 86 -14.21 0.53 -1.32
C PHE A 86 -13.63 0.52 0.11
N THR A 87 -13.29 -0.67 0.62
CA THR A 87 -12.66 -0.83 1.94
C THR A 87 -11.32 -0.11 2.00
N PHE A 88 -10.50 -0.27 0.97
CA PHE A 88 -9.22 0.43 0.85
C PHE A 88 -9.41 1.94 0.82
N THR A 89 -10.39 2.43 0.06
CA THR A 89 -10.69 3.87 -0.04
C THR A 89 -11.05 4.45 1.33
N ILE A 90 -11.89 3.78 2.12
CA ILE A 90 -12.24 4.22 3.48
C ILE A 90 -10.98 4.24 4.36
N TYR A 91 -10.18 3.17 4.33
CA TYR A 91 -8.94 3.07 5.07
C TYR A 91 -7.97 4.21 4.72
N THR A 92 -7.73 4.45 3.43
CA THR A 92 -6.84 5.49 2.91
C THR A 92 -7.35 6.89 3.28
N PHE A 93 -8.66 7.11 3.25
CA PHE A 93 -9.24 8.37 3.68
C PHE A 93 -9.04 8.60 5.19
N ALA A 94 -9.25 7.57 6.01
CA ALA A 94 -9.07 7.65 7.45
C ALA A 94 -7.61 7.94 7.84
N ILE A 95 -6.65 7.22 7.25
CA ILE A 95 -5.22 7.46 7.53
C ILE A 95 -4.78 8.85 7.05
N LEU A 96 -5.30 9.32 5.92
CA LEU A 96 -4.98 10.65 5.40
C LEU A 96 -5.47 11.77 6.34
N ILE A 97 -6.66 11.65 6.94
CA ILE A 97 -7.12 12.58 7.97
C ILE A 97 -6.17 12.57 9.18
N VAL A 98 -5.76 11.39 9.65
CA VAL A 98 -4.82 11.26 10.77
C VAL A 98 -3.49 11.93 10.46
N LEU A 99 -2.96 11.72 9.25
CA LEU A 99 -1.72 12.33 8.79
C LEU A 99 -1.84 13.86 8.70
N ILE A 100 -2.91 14.40 8.13
CA ILE A 100 -3.12 15.86 8.05
C ILE A 100 -3.15 16.48 9.45
N ILE A 101 -3.93 15.91 10.37
CA ILE A 101 -4.03 16.41 11.75
C ILE A 101 -2.69 16.27 12.46
N GLY A 102 -2.01 15.13 12.29
CA GLY A 102 -0.72 14.84 12.90
C GLY A 102 0.38 15.79 12.42
N SER A 103 0.44 16.05 11.11
CA SER A 103 1.36 17.01 10.51
C SER A 103 1.09 18.43 11.00
N TRP A 104 -0.19 18.86 11.03
CA TRP A 104 -0.56 20.19 11.51
C TRP A 104 -0.20 20.44 12.97
N LYS A 105 -0.24 19.38 13.80
CA LYS A 105 0.16 19.43 15.20
C LYS A 105 1.65 19.16 15.44
N GLU A 106 2.43 18.92 14.39
CA GLU A 106 3.85 18.59 14.47
C GLU A 106 4.16 17.38 15.37
N ILE A 107 3.23 16.40 15.42
CA ILE A 107 3.36 15.22 16.27
C ILE A 107 3.81 13.96 15.52
N LEU A 108 3.93 14.00 14.20
CA LEU A 108 4.38 12.85 13.43
C LEU A 108 5.90 12.72 13.48
N TYR A 109 6.41 11.50 13.63
CA TYR A 109 7.82 11.21 13.46
C TYR A 109 8.15 11.09 11.97
N MET A 110 8.41 12.21 11.30
CA MET A 110 8.72 12.25 9.86
C MET A 110 9.97 13.08 9.60
N GLU A 111 11.04 12.38 9.24
CA GLU A 111 12.24 13.01 8.70
C GLU A 111 12.07 13.35 7.22
N SER A 112 12.90 14.27 6.72
CA SER A 112 12.89 14.72 5.32
C SER A 112 12.95 13.60 4.28
N TYR A 113 13.67 12.51 4.57
CA TYR A 113 13.75 11.35 3.69
C TYR A 113 12.42 10.58 3.55
N THR A 114 11.50 10.68 4.51
CA THR A 114 10.14 10.13 4.42
C THR A 114 9.36 10.79 3.28
N TRP A 115 9.50 12.11 3.15
CA TRP A 115 8.83 12.86 2.10
C TRP A 115 9.35 12.48 0.72
N ILE A 116 10.67 12.28 0.59
CA ILE A 116 11.28 11.79 -0.65
C ILE A 116 10.68 10.44 -1.02
N TYR A 117 10.62 9.50 -0.06
CA TYR A 117 9.98 8.20 -0.26
C TYR A 117 8.54 8.34 -0.78
N LEU A 118 7.69 9.09 -0.08
CA LEU A 118 6.28 9.26 -0.45
C LEU A 118 6.11 9.89 -1.83
N ILE A 119 6.82 10.98 -2.12
CA ILE A 119 6.70 11.71 -3.38
C ILE A 119 7.18 10.84 -4.55
N VAL A 120 8.34 10.20 -4.43
CA VAL A 120 8.94 9.42 -5.52
C VAL A 120 8.05 8.23 -5.88
N PHE A 121 7.63 7.44 -4.89
CA PHE A 121 6.82 6.25 -5.17
C PHE A 121 5.41 6.61 -5.64
N SER A 122 4.76 7.61 -5.04
CA SER A 122 3.44 8.07 -5.49
C SER A 122 3.48 8.61 -6.92
N ALA A 123 4.51 9.38 -7.28
CA ALA A 123 4.66 9.90 -8.63
C ALA A 123 4.91 8.78 -9.66
N LEU A 124 5.76 7.79 -9.31
CA LEU A 124 6.03 6.66 -10.20
C LEU A 124 4.78 5.80 -10.41
N GLU A 125 4.05 5.46 -9.35
CA GLU A 125 2.79 4.72 -9.43
C GLU A 125 1.79 5.44 -10.33
N LEU A 126 1.57 6.75 -10.12
CA LEU A 126 0.68 7.55 -10.95
C LEU A 126 1.10 7.55 -12.42
N ILE A 127 2.39 7.77 -12.71
CA ILE A 127 2.91 7.79 -14.09
C ILE A 127 2.67 6.44 -14.78
N PHE A 128 2.98 5.32 -14.10
CA PHE A 128 2.79 4.00 -14.69
C PHE A 128 1.31 3.64 -14.82
N TYR A 129 0.47 4.06 -13.88
CA TYR A 129 -0.96 3.83 -13.91
C TYR A 129 -1.61 4.59 -15.09
N LEU A 130 -1.30 5.88 -15.27
CA LEU A 130 -1.77 6.68 -16.40
C LEU A 130 -1.30 6.11 -17.75
N LYS A 131 -0.05 5.65 -17.84
CA LYS A 131 0.45 4.98 -19.05
C LYS A 131 -0.33 3.70 -19.37
N GLN A 132 -0.82 2.99 -18.35
CA GLN A 132 -1.57 1.77 -18.55
C GLN A 132 -3.01 2.04 -19.03
N ILE A 133 -3.61 3.16 -18.61
CA ILE A 133 -4.89 3.64 -19.15
C ILE A 133 -4.75 3.94 -20.65
N ASN A 134 -3.76 4.76 -21.02
CA ASN A 134 -3.55 5.18 -22.41
C ASN A 134 -3.14 4.04 -23.38
N LYS A 135 -2.74 2.88 -22.87
CA LYS A 135 -2.45 1.69 -23.69
C LYS A 135 -3.69 0.87 -24.04
N LYS A 136 -4.80 1.06 -23.31
CA LYS A 136 -6.05 0.34 -23.52
C LYS A 136 -7.04 1.10 -24.42
N GLU A 137 -6.77 2.36 -24.72
CA GLU A 137 -7.40 3.16 -25.79
C GLU A 137 -6.68 2.95 -27.13
#